data_AF-A0AAE5P6R0-F1
#
_entry.id   AF-A0AAE5P6R0-F1
#
_cell.length_a   1.000
_cell.length_b   1.000
_cell.length_c   1.000
_cell.angle_alpha   90.00
_cell.angle_beta   90.00
_cell.angle_gamma   90.00
#
_symmetry.space_group_name_H-M   'P 1'
#
loop_
_entity.id
_entity.type
_entity.pdbx_description
1 polymer ?
#
loop_
_entity_poly.entity_id
_entity_poly.type
_entity_poly.pdbx_seq_one_letter_code
_entity_poly.pdbx_strand_id
1 'polypeptide(L)'
;MAMSIQVVYVLFGGLLLLLVCFLSYLLIQKARLNAFRAKVESYKDSMKESLFIYLYRKDEEHRVEPKNKIELAGVEELLSSFSAAVQGDEILNNITLYAEKVFTPKYKKELHHSRWSVRMNALYAIEDFGLTTLTHQLVEMYEKKNSTAAEKNQILKILVKLNRPEFVVYMTNASRPLSEFMYRSLFGTMNSEQFQQFINKFEHLQEEIQLPLIDMIGINHKLEYIDFLKMHMKSSSEELRIRSLKSLNALSFPLRIEELTKHLQSGIWQERMMATKLIGKTRDEKGLSLLEQSLKDSHFLVRSNAAQSMMKIPTGKEYLVHVYKTTDDKFSKDMAAEWLEKGGVTVVE
;
A
#
# COMPACT_ATOMS: atom_id res chain seq x y z
N MET A 1 60.74 5.38 7.34
CA MET A 1 60.90 6.84 7.23
C MET A 1 59.85 7.51 8.10
N ALA A 2 60.25 8.08 9.23
CA ALA A 2 59.35 8.91 10.03
C ALA A 2 59.10 10.23 9.29
N MET A 3 57.85 10.60 9.03
CA MET A 3 57.53 11.95 8.55
C MET A 3 58.05 12.97 9.56
N SER A 4 58.69 14.04 9.09
CA SER A 4 59.08 15.13 9.97
C SER A 4 57.83 15.80 10.55
N ILE A 5 57.89 16.17 11.83
CA ILE A 5 56.79 16.81 12.57
C ILE A 5 56.27 18.07 11.83
N GLN A 6 57.15 18.78 11.12
CA GLN A 6 56.78 19.94 10.29
C GLN A 6 55.83 19.58 9.14
N VAL A 7 56.05 18.46 8.47
CA VAL A 7 55.15 17.98 7.39
C VAL A 7 53.77 17.65 7.95
N VAL A 8 53.70 17.06 9.15
CA VAL A 8 52.42 16.77 9.83
C VAL A 8 51.65 18.05 10.13
N TYR A 9 52.31 19.11 10.64
CA TYR A 9 51.65 20.39 10.91
C TYR A 9 51.16 21.09 9.63
N VAL A 10 51.92 21.02 8.54
CA VAL A 10 51.49 21.59 7.24
C VAL A 10 50.26 20.84 6.71
N LEU A 11 50.26 19.51 6.74
CA LEU A 11 49.11 18.70 6.33
C LEU A 11 47.88 18.97 7.21
N PHE A 12 48.08 19.04 8.53
CA PHE A 12 47.00 19.35 9.47
C PHE A 12 46.43 20.76 9.26
N GLY A 13 47.29 21.76 9.10
CA GLY A 13 46.88 23.14 8.80
C GLY A 13 46.13 23.26 7.47
N GLY A 14 46.60 22.54 6.43
CA GLY A 14 45.92 22.46 5.14
C GLY A 14 44.55 21.80 5.22
N LEU A 15 44.44 20.68 5.95
CA LEU A 15 43.16 20.01 6.19
C LEU A 15 42.20 20.90 7.00
N LEU A 16 42.70 21.57 8.04
CA LEU A 16 41.91 22.50 8.85
C LEU A 16 41.38 23.66 8.00
N LEU A 17 42.23 24.26 7.16
CA LEU A 17 41.82 25.31 6.22
C LEU A 17 40.72 24.81 5.27
N LEU A 18 40.89 23.62 4.69
CA LEU A 18 39.90 23.01 3.80
C LEU A 18 38.56 22.79 4.52
N LEU A 19 38.59 22.29 5.76
CA LEU A 19 37.40 22.10 6.59
C LEU A 19 36.70 23.43 6.92
N VAL A 20 37.46 24.48 7.23
CA VAL A 20 36.90 25.82 7.50
C VAL A 20 36.27 26.43 6.25
N CYS A 21 36.92 26.29 5.08
CA CYS A 21 36.37 26.72 3.79
C CYS A 21 35.08 25.97 3.46
N PHE A 22 35.07 24.65 3.63
CA PHE A 22 33.91 23.80 3.41
C PHE A 22 32.75 24.16 4.37
N LEU A 23 33.04 24.34 5.66
CA LEU A 23 32.06 24.76 6.65
C LEU A 23 31.48 26.14 6.31
N SER A 24 32.33 27.10 5.96
CA SER A 24 31.91 28.45 5.57
C SER A 24 31.01 28.43 4.34
N TYR A 25 31.36 27.61 3.34
CA TYR A 25 30.52 27.38 2.17
C TYR A 25 29.13 26.82 2.56
N LEU A 26 29.08 25.80 3.41
CA LEU A 26 27.82 25.21 3.87
C LEU A 26 26.97 26.21 4.68
N LEU A 27 27.60 27.03 5.52
CA LEU A 27 26.91 28.08 6.30
C LEU A 27 26.30 29.14 5.37
N ILE A 28 27.04 29.59 4.36
CA ILE A 28 26.53 30.54 3.35
C ILE A 28 25.39 29.91 2.54
N GLN A 29 25.53 28.65 2.14
CA GLN A 29 24.48 27.92 1.43
C GLN A 29 23.21 27.79 2.28
N LYS A 30 23.35 27.44 3.57
CA LYS A 30 22.24 27.35 4.52
C LYS A 30 21.58 28.70 4.76
N ALA A 31 22.36 29.77 4.92
CA ALA A 31 21.84 31.13 5.09
C ALA A 31 21.03 31.58 3.86
N ARG A 32 21.54 31.33 2.65
CA ARG A 32 20.81 31.62 1.39
C ARG A 32 19.52 30.81 1.27
N LEU A 33 19.55 29.52 1.64
CA LEU A 33 18.37 28.67 1.63
C LEU A 33 17.32 29.16 2.64
N ASN A 34 17.75 29.51 3.86
CA ASN A 34 16.84 30.05 4.88
C ASN A 34 16.23 31.38 4.45
N ALA A 35 17.01 32.27 3.83
CA ALA A 35 16.50 33.52 3.29
C ALA A 35 15.50 33.29 2.14
N PHE A 36 15.75 32.29 1.28
CA PHE A 36 14.79 31.89 0.26
C PHE A 36 13.49 31.35 0.90
N ARG A 37 13.60 30.45 1.89
CA ARG A 37 12.45 29.87 2.61
C ARG A 37 11.63 30.92 3.33
N ALA A 38 12.26 31.88 4.01
CA ALA A 38 11.56 32.98 4.67
C ALA A 38 10.73 33.82 3.68
N LYS A 39 11.26 34.07 2.48
CA LYS A 39 10.51 34.77 1.42
C LYS A 39 9.35 33.94 0.89
N VAL A 40 9.52 32.63 0.76
CA VAL A 40 8.44 31.70 0.36
C VAL A 40 7.33 31.69 1.41
N GLU A 41 7.64 31.55 2.69
CA GLU A 41 6.64 31.59 3.77
C GLU A 41 5.91 32.93 3.82
N SER A 42 6.64 34.05 3.76
CA SER A 42 6.00 35.38 3.73
C SER A 42 5.06 35.54 2.53
N TYR A 43 5.41 35.00 1.36
CA TYR A 43 4.53 35.01 0.20
C TYR A 43 3.29 34.12 0.43
N LYS A 44 3.47 32.92 0.97
CA LYS A 44 2.38 31.99 1.28
C LYS A 44 1.36 32.63 2.23
N ASP A 45 1.83 33.25 3.31
CA ASP A 45 0.97 33.93 4.28
C ASP A 45 0.13 35.03 3.62
N SER A 46 0.72 35.78 2.67
CA SER A 46 0.03 36.87 1.96
C SER A 46 -0.97 36.40 0.90
N MET A 47 -0.76 35.22 0.29
CA MET A 47 -1.54 34.76 -0.86
C MET A 47 -2.47 33.60 -0.57
N LYS A 48 -2.36 32.97 0.60
CA LYS A 48 -3.16 31.79 0.99
C LYS A 48 -4.66 32.04 0.83
N GLU A 49 -5.16 33.16 1.35
CA GLU A 49 -6.59 33.49 1.28
C GLU A 49 -7.05 33.76 -0.14
N SER A 50 -6.32 34.60 -0.89
CA SER A 50 -6.66 34.90 -2.30
C SER A 50 -6.64 33.65 -3.17
N LEU A 51 -5.62 32.80 -3.04
CA LEU A 51 -5.55 31.55 -3.79
C LEU A 51 -6.71 30.61 -3.41
N PHE A 52 -7.05 30.52 -2.12
CA PHE A 52 -8.20 29.72 -1.68
C PHE A 52 -9.52 30.23 -2.26
N ILE A 53 -9.76 31.55 -2.21
CA ILE A 53 -10.95 32.18 -2.79
C ILE A 53 -11.01 31.94 -4.30
N TYR A 54 -9.90 32.10 -5.02
CA TYR A 54 -9.82 31.82 -6.46
C TYR A 54 -10.20 30.37 -6.77
N LEU A 55 -9.60 29.40 -6.07
CA LEU A 55 -9.84 27.98 -6.32
C LEU A 55 -11.26 27.53 -5.93
N TYR A 56 -11.83 28.12 -4.89
CA TYR A 56 -13.15 27.73 -4.38
C TYR A 56 -14.30 28.45 -5.10
N ARG A 57 -14.15 29.75 -5.39
CA ARG A 57 -15.22 30.60 -5.96
C ARG A 57 -15.06 30.88 -7.45
N LYS A 58 -13.92 30.51 -8.06
CA LYS A 58 -13.54 30.89 -9.44
C LYS A 58 -13.58 32.41 -9.66
N ASP A 59 -13.26 33.16 -8.61
CA ASP A 59 -13.29 34.61 -8.62
C ASP A 59 -12.00 35.18 -9.21
N GLU A 60 -12.07 35.66 -10.46
CA GLU A 60 -10.92 36.21 -11.18
C GLU A 60 -10.29 37.44 -10.50
N GLU A 61 -10.99 38.14 -9.60
CA GLU A 61 -10.40 39.25 -8.83
C GLU A 61 -9.29 38.78 -7.88
N HIS A 62 -9.37 37.51 -7.43
CA HIS A 62 -8.42 36.90 -6.51
C HIS A 62 -7.36 36.05 -7.21
N ARG A 63 -7.24 36.15 -8.54
CA ARG A 63 -6.32 35.34 -9.34
C ARG A 63 -4.86 35.54 -8.93
N VAL A 64 -4.20 34.44 -8.58
CA VAL A 64 -2.79 34.41 -8.23
C VAL A 64 -1.97 33.93 -9.43
N GLU A 65 -1.04 34.76 -9.92
CA GLU A 65 -0.11 34.40 -10.99
C GLU A 65 1.34 34.53 -10.52
N PRO A 66 2.04 33.42 -10.25
CA PRO A 66 3.42 33.49 -9.79
C PRO A 66 4.35 33.95 -10.92
N LYS A 67 5.13 35.00 -10.66
CA LYS A 67 6.01 35.67 -11.64
C LYS A 67 7.47 35.28 -11.52
N ASN A 68 7.87 34.75 -10.37
CA ASN A 68 9.25 34.40 -10.07
C ASN A 68 9.33 33.09 -9.28
N LYS A 69 10.56 32.61 -9.04
CA LYS A 69 10.82 31.32 -8.39
C LYS A 69 10.30 31.23 -6.95
N ILE A 70 10.24 32.35 -6.22
CA ILE A 70 9.76 32.38 -4.83
C ILE A 70 8.24 32.21 -4.84
N GLU A 71 7.56 33.00 -5.65
CA GLU A 71 6.10 32.95 -5.79
C GLU A 71 5.66 31.58 -6.30
N LEU A 72 6.36 31.03 -7.30
CA LEU A 72 6.06 29.72 -7.87
C LEU A 72 6.20 28.60 -6.82
N ALA A 73 7.24 28.65 -5.98
CA ALA A 73 7.41 27.70 -4.88
C ALA A 73 6.34 27.87 -3.79
N GLY A 74 5.95 29.11 -3.48
CA GLY A 74 4.89 29.38 -2.51
C GLY A 74 3.53 28.88 -2.97
N VAL A 75 3.18 29.12 -4.24
CA VAL A 75 1.95 28.58 -4.84
C VAL A 75 1.97 27.05 -4.84
N GLU A 76 3.08 26.42 -5.22
CA GLU A 76 3.22 24.95 -5.23
C GLU A 76 2.98 24.34 -3.84
N GLU A 77 3.54 24.92 -2.78
CA GLU A 77 3.35 24.45 -1.40
C GLU A 77 1.93 24.70 -0.88
N LEU A 78 1.30 25.83 -1.25
CA LEU A 78 -0.10 26.09 -0.91
C LEU A 78 -1.04 25.10 -1.59
N LEU A 79 -0.85 24.85 -2.89
CA LEU A 79 -1.66 23.87 -3.62
C LEU A 79 -1.50 22.47 -3.05
N SER A 80 -0.28 22.06 -2.68
CA SER A 80 -0.05 20.76 -2.02
C SER A 80 -0.80 20.68 -0.69
N SER A 81 -0.75 21.76 0.10
CA SER A 81 -1.48 21.86 1.38
C SER A 81 -3.00 21.81 1.18
N PHE A 82 -3.53 22.45 0.14
CA PHE A 82 -4.96 22.44 -0.18
C PHE A 82 -5.43 21.09 -0.72
N SER A 83 -4.66 20.48 -1.63
CA SER A 83 -4.96 19.14 -2.17
C SER A 83 -5.03 18.09 -1.05
N ALA A 84 -4.19 18.20 -0.02
CA ALA A 84 -4.21 17.32 1.14
C ALA A 84 -5.37 17.57 2.13
N ALA A 85 -5.88 18.80 2.19
CA ALA A 85 -6.87 19.21 3.19
C ALA A 85 -8.32 19.17 2.69
N VAL A 86 -8.55 19.24 1.39
CA VAL A 86 -9.89 19.39 0.81
C VAL A 86 -10.48 18.02 0.44
N GLN A 87 -11.77 17.85 0.74
CA GLN A 87 -12.59 16.74 0.27
C GLN A 87 -13.63 17.28 -0.72
N GLY A 88 -13.60 16.82 -1.97
CA GLY A 88 -14.58 17.19 -3.00
C GLY A 88 -13.97 17.31 -4.40
N ASP A 89 -14.61 16.65 -5.37
CA ASP A 89 -14.11 16.53 -6.75
C ASP A 89 -14.00 17.88 -7.48
N GLU A 90 -14.90 18.83 -7.18
CA GLU A 90 -14.91 20.14 -7.86
C GLU A 90 -13.67 20.97 -7.52
N ILE A 91 -13.28 21.04 -6.25
CA ILE A 91 -12.11 21.84 -5.83
C ILE A 91 -10.83 21.16 -6.29
N LEU A 92 -10.76 19.83 -6.24
CA LEU A 92 -9.64 19.07 -6.80
C LEU A 92 -9.49 19.35 -8.31
N ASN A 93 -10.59 19.37 -9.07
CA ASN A 93 -10.56 19.74 -10.48
C ASN A 93 -10.09 21.19 -10.69
N ASN A 94 -10.51 22.15 -9.86
CA ASN A 94 -10.02 23.53 -9.96
C ASN A 94 -8.52 23.63 -9.65
N ILE A 95 -8.03 22.89 -8.66
CA ILE A 95 -6.59 22.75 -8.36
C ILE A 95 -5.87 22.19 -9.58
N THR A 96 -6.36 21.11 -10.18
CA THR A 96 -5.77 20.53 -11.40
C THR A 96 -5.69 21.55 -12.52
N LEU A 97 -6.79 22.23 -12.86
CA LEU A 97 -6.83 23.21 -13.94
C LEU A 97 -5.84 24.37 -13.72
N TYR A 98 -5.80 24.90 -12.51
CA TYR A 98 -4.86 25.96 -12.15
C TYR A 98 -3.41 25.45 -12.23
N ALA A 99 -3.13 24.28 -11.67
CA ALA A 99 -1.80 23.71 -11.64
C ALA A 99 -1.30 23.35 -13.05
N GLU A 100 -2.16 22.88 -13.94
CA GLU A 100 -1.83 22.63 -15.34
C GLU A 100 -1.44 23.92 -16.06
N LYS A 101 -2.17 25.01 -15.84
CA LYS A 101 -1.85 26.31 -16.43
C LYS A 101 -0.50 26.85 -15.95
N VAL A 102 -0.21 26.71 -14.66
CA VAL A 102 0.98 27.34 -14.03
C VAL A 102 2.23 26.46 -14.10
N PHE A 103 2.11 25.16 -13.84
CA PHE A 103 3.26 24.29 -13.60
C PHE A 103 3.60 23.33 -14.74
N THR A 104 2.73 23.13 -15.74
CA THR A 104 3.03 22.24 -16.88
C THR A 104 4.38 22.56 -17.55
N PRO A 105 4.74 23.82 -17.85
CA PRO A 105 6.04 24.14 -18.46
C PRO A 105 7.23 23.75 -17.56
N LYS A 106 7.09 23.95 -16.23
CA LYS A 106 8.10 23.60 -15.23
C LYS A 106 8.30 22.08 -15.19
N TYR A 107 7.24 21.32 -14.95
CA TYR A 107 7.34 19.86 -14.78
C TYR A 107 7.73 19.16 -16.07
N LYS A 108 7.30 19.64 -17.24
CA LYS A 108 7.78 19.13 -18.54
C LYS A 108 9.30 19.19 -18.66
N LYS A 109 9.93 20.27 -18.19
CA LYS A 109 11.38 20.43 -18.16
C LYS A 109 12.03 19.55 -17.08
N GLU A 110 11.43 19.50 -15.89
CA GLU A 110 11.96 18.74 -14.76
C GLU A 110 11.93 17.23 -14.98
N LEU A 111 10.94 16.69 -15.70
CA LEU A 111 10.90 15.27 -16.12
C LEU A 111 12.11 14.85 -16.97
N HIS A 112 12.77 15.80 -17.65
CA HIS A 112 13.95 15.55 -18.48
C HIS A 112 15.27 15.92 -17.79
N HIS A 113 15.21 16.27 -16.51
CA HIS A 113 16.38 16.75 -15.78
C HIS A 113 17.39 15.62 -15.50
N SER A 114 18.70 15.93 -15.50
CA SER A 114 19.75 14.93 -15.26
C SER A 114 19.73 14.35 -13.84
N ARG A 115 19.40 15.19 -12.85
CA ARG A 115 19.24 14.77 -11.45
C ARG A 115 17.93 14.00 -11.25
N TRP A 116 18.04 12.75 -10.80
CA TRP A 116 16.92 11.88 -10.48
C TRP A 116 15.94 12.49 -9.46
N SER A 117 16.44 13.17 -8.42
CA SER A 117 15.58 13.79 -7.41
C SER A 117 14.66 14.87 -7.98
N VAL A 118 15.12 15.61 -8.99
CA VAL A 118 14.29 16.62 -9.67
C VAL A 118 13.19 15.95 -10.47
N ARG A 119 13.50 14.85 -11.16
CA ARG A 119 12.50 14.07 -11.90
C ARG A 119 11.44 13.47 -10.98
N MET A 120 11.86 12.88 -9.85
CA MET A 120 10.93 12.32 -8.87
C MET A 120 10.04 13.38 -8.22
N ASN A 121 10.59 14.55 -7.87
CA ASN A 121 9.78 15.64 -7.32
C ASN A 121 8.70 16.09 -8.32
N ALA A 122 9.05 16.18 -9.62
CA ALA A 122 8.07 16.47 -10.66
C ALA A 122 6.99 15.38 -10.75
N LEU A 123 7.37 14.09 -10.69
CA LEU A 123 6.40 13.00 -10.71
C LEU A 123 5.45 13.03 -9.50
N TYR A 124 5.94 13.32 -8.29
CA TYR A 124 5.07 13.46 -7.12
C TYR A 124 4.13 14.66 -7.25
N ALA A 125 4.63 15.82 -7.70
CA ALA A 125 3.78 16.99 -7.91
C ALA A 125 2.71 16.74 -9.00
N ILE A 126 3.06 16.01 -10.06
CA ILE A 126 2.10 15.59 -11.09
C ILE A 126 1.02 14.68 -10.50
N GLU A 127 1.37 13.75 -9.60
CA GLU A 127 0.40 12.89 -8.89
C GLU A 127 -0.51 13.72 -7.98
N ASP A 128 0.08 14.59 -7.17
CA ASP A 128 -0.61 15.38 -6.14
C ASP A 128 -1.61 16.37 -6.74
N PHE A 129 -1.28 16.95 -7.90
CA PHE A 129 -2.13 17.91 -8.62
C PHE A 129 -2.99 17.25 -9.71
N GLY A 130 -2.80 15.96 -9.97
CA GLY A 130 -3.56 15.23 -10.98
C GLY A 130 -3.38 15.78 -12.40
N LEU A 131 -2.15 16.17 -12.79
CA LEU A 131 -1.92 16.83 -14.08
C LEU A 131 -2.11 15.87 -15.26
N THR A 132 -3.20 16.08 -16.00
CA THR A 132 -3.61 15.26 -17.13
C THR A 132 -2.85 15.58 -18.42
N THR A 133 -2.48 16.84 -18.63
CA THR A 133 -1.77 17.35 -19.82
C THR A 133 -0.38 16.75 -20.02
N LEU A 134 0.22 16.20 -18.95
CA LEU A 134 1.56 15.60 -18.98
C LEU A 134 1.58 14.10 -19.28
N THR A 135 0.41 13.49 -19.54
CA THR A 135 0.28 12.03 -19.78
C THR A 135 1.24 11.52 -20.86
N HIS A 136 1.36 12.24 -21.98
CA HIS A 136 2.27 11.85 -23.06
C HIS A 136 3.73 11.78 -22.59
N GLN A 137 4.19 12.77 -21.80
CA GLN A 137 5.55 12.80 -21.29
C GLN A 137 5.80 11.69 -20.26
N LEU A 138 4.79 11.32 -19.47
CA LEU A 138 4.88 10.20 -18.54
C LEU A 138 5.03 8.87 -19.28
N VAL A 139 4.22 8.64 -20.32
CA VAL A 139 4.30 7.45 -21.18
C VAL A 139 5.66 7.35 -21.86
N GLU A 140 6.13 8.44 -22.48
CA GLU A 140 7.45 8.50 -23.10
C GLU A 140 8.57 8.20 -22.08
N MET A 141 8.45 8.72 -20.86
CA MET A 141 9.41 8.45 -19.79
C MET A 141 9.33 7.00 -19.31
N TYR A 142 8.15 6.38 -19.23
CA TYR A 142 8.00 4.99 -18.80
C TYR A 142 8.69 4.01 -19.77
N GLU A 143 8.56 4.26 -21.06
CA GLU A 143 9.08 3.40 -22.13
C GLU A 143 10.59 3.54 -22.35
N LYS A 144 11.20 4.62 -21.85
CA LYS A 144 12.65 4.80 -21.89
C LYS A 144 13.37 3.68 -21.11
N LYS A 145 14.45 3.17 -21.72
CA LYS A 145 15.29 2.11 -21.15
C LYS A 145 16.05 2.54 -19.89
N ASN A 146 16.39 3.83 -19.78
CA ASN A 146 17.17 4.38 -18.68
C ASN A 146 16.32 4.88 -17.50
N SER A 147 14.99 4.78 -17.58
CA SER A 147 14.11 5.11 -16.47
C SER A 147 14.23 4.06 -15.36
N THR A 148 14.44 4.54 -14.15
CA THR A 148 14.60 3.72 -12.94
C THR A 148 13.30 3.02 -12.57
N ALA A 149 13.38 1.93 -11.81
CA ALA A 149 12.19 1.23 -11.31
C ALA A 149 11.30 2.16 -10.45
N ALA A 150 11.89 3.05 -9.65
CA ALA A 150 11.15 4.01 -8.83
C ALA A 150 10.35 5.00 -9.70
N GLU A 151 10.95 5.52 -10.77
CA GLU A 151 10.25 6.41 -11.71
C GLU A 151 9.11 5.68 -12.42
N LYS A 152 9.36 4.44 -12.89
CA LYS A 152 8.34 3.63 -13.55
C LYS A 152 7.17 3.31 -12.64
N ASN A 153 7.44 2.93 -11.38
CA ASN A 153 6.42 2.66 -10.38
C ASN A 153 5.57 3.90 -10.09
N GLN A 154 6.21 5.07 -9.94
CA GLN A 154 5.51 6.33 -9.70
C GLN A 154 4.66 6.73 -10.91
N ILE A 155 5.18 6.59 -12.14
CA ILE A 155 4.42 6.83 -13.36
C ILE A 155 3.19 5.91 -13.43
N LEU A 156 3.32 4.62 -13.14
CA LEU A 156 2.18 3.70 -13.13
C LEU A 156 1.10 4.13 -12.14
N LYS A 157 1.49 4.56 -10.94
CA LYS A 157 0.55 5.06 -9.95
C LYS A 157 -0.21 6.29 -10.45
N ILE A 158 0.49 7.21 -11.12
CA ILE A 158 -0.14 8.37 -11.78
C ILE A 158 -1.11 7.91 -12.87
N LEU A 159 -0.71 6.99 -13.75
CA LEU A 159 -1.57 6.50 -14.83
C LEU A 159 -2.85 5.83 -14.30
N VAL A 160 -2.77 5.07 -13.21
CA VAL A 160 -3.96 4.51 -12.53
C VAL A 160 -4.86 5.62 -12.00
N LYS A 161 -4.29 6.59 -11.25
CA LYS A 161 -5.05 7.71 -10.66
C LYS A 161 -5.73 8.59 -11.71
N LEU A 162 -5.07 8.80 -12.84
CA LEU A 162 -5.58 9.57 -13.98
C LEU A 162 -6.47 8.73 -14.93
N ASN A 163 -6.71 7.46 -14.60
CA ASN A 163 -7.45 6.50 -15.41
C ASN A 163 -6.99 6.43 -16.88
N ARG A 164 -5.67 6.31 -17.08
CA ARG A 164 -5.02 6.23 -18.38
C ARG A 164 -4.84 4.78 -18.83
N PRO A 165 -5.44 4.35 -19.96
CA PRO A 165 -5.54 2.93 -20.34
C PRO A 165 -4.19 2.20 -20.43
N GLU A 166 -3.09 2.93 -20.64
CA GLU A 166 -1.72 2.42 -20.68
C GLU A 166 -1.33 1.64 -19.42
N PHE A 167 -1.88 1.97 -18.24
CA PHE A 167 -1.53 1.25 -17.00
C PHE A 167 -1.86 -0.25 -17.11
N VAL A 168 -2.94 -0.62 -17.81
CA VAL A 168 -3.35 -2.03 -17.94
C VAL A 168 -2.26 -2.80 -18.67
N VAL A 169 -1.83 -2.30 -19.83
CA VAL A 169 -0.78 -2.94 -20.65
C VAL A 169 0.52 -3.02 -19.89
N TYR A 170 0.90 -1.95 -19.19
CA TYR A 170 2.15 -1.92 -18.46
C TYR A 170 2.16 -2.80 -17.21
N MET A 171 1.01 -3.04 -16.58
CA MET A 171 0.87 -3.98 -15.48
C MET A 171 0.86 -5.44 -15.96
N THR A 172 0.25 -5.74 -17.12
CA THR A 172 0.13 -7.13 -17.59
C THR A 172 1.32 -7.61 -18.43
N ASN A 173 1.99 -6.71 -19.15
CA ASN A 173 3.04 -7.04 -20.13
C ASN A 173 4.41 -6.48 -19.71
N ALA A 174 4.64 -6.31 -18.40
CA ALA A 174 5.90 -5.79 -17.92
C ALA A 174 7.06 -6.74 -18.26
N SER A 175 8.12 -6.22 -18.89
CA SER A 175 9.33 -7.00 -19.19
C SER A 175 9.96 -7.69 -17.97
N ARG A 176 9.74 -7.11 -16.79
CA ARG A 176 9.98 -7.72 -15.48
C ARG A 176 8.73 -7.49 -14.64
N PRO A 177 8.17 -8.54 -14.00
CA PRO A 177 7.02 -8.37 -13.12
C PRO A 177 7.27 -7.31 -12.05
N LEU A 178 6.22 -6.54 -11.72
CA LEU A 178 6.28 -5.63 -10.59
C LEU A 178 6.38 -6.42 -9.28
N SER A 179 6.86 -5.78 -8.22
CA SER A 179 6.82 -6.41 -6.90
C SER A 179 5.37 -6.58 -6.43
N GLU A 180 5.12 -7.58 -5.57
CA GLU A 180 3.79 -7.81 -4.98
C GLU A 180 3.27 -6.56 -4.25
N PHE A 181 4.16 -5.84 -3.55
CA PHE A 181 3.81 -4.55 -2.93
C PHE A 181 3.29 -3.54 -3.95
N MET A 182 3.94 -3.45 -5.12
CA MET A 182 3.54 -2.51 -6.16
C MET A 182 2.18 -2.90 -6.75
N TYR A 183 1.92 -4.18 -7.05
CA TYR A 183 0.60 -4.62 -7.51
C TYR A 183 -0.49 -4.29 -6.48
N ARG A 184 -0.27 -4.62 -5.21
CA ARG A 184 -1.21 -4.27 -4.13
C ARG A 184 -1.45 -2.77 -4.03
N SER A 185 -0.40 -1.96 -4.12
CA SER A 185 -0.52 -0.50 -4.13
C SER A 185 -1.35 0.01 -5.30
N LEU A 186 -1.17 -0.53 -6.51
CA LEU A 186 -1.92 -0.11 -7.70
C LEU A 186 -3.39 -0.52 -7.60
N PHE A 187 -3.66 -1.78 -7.26
CA PHE A 187 -5.03 -2.28 -7.03
C PHE A 187 -5.73 -1.54 -5.89
N GLY A 188 -4.98 -1.09 -4.87
CA GLY A 188 -5.48 -0.28 -3.77
C GLY A 188 -5.95 1.11 -4.17
N THR A 189 -5.39 1.67 -5.25
CA THR A 189 -5.75 3.00 -5.76
C THR A 189 -6.82 2.99 -6.85
N MET A 190 -7.19 1.81 -7.35
CA MET A 190 -8.16 1.68 -8.45
C MET A 190 -9.60 1.95 -8.00
N ASN A 191 -10.36 2.58 -8.89
CA ASN A 191 -11.81 2.62 -8.77
C ASN A 191 -12.44 1.24 -9.12
N SER A 192 -13.75 1.09 -8.88
CA SER A 192 -14.45 -0.19 -9.09
C SER A 192 -14.40 -0.68 -10.55
N GLU A 193 -14.48 0.23 -11.52
CA GLU A 193 -14.42 -0.13 -12.95
C GLU A 193 -13.03 -0.67 -13.33
N GLN A 194 -11.97 0.04 -12.94
CA GLN A 194 -10.59 -0.37 -13.19
C GLN A 194 -10.29 -1.73 -12.54
N PHE A 195 -10.71 -1.93 -11.28
CA PHE A 195 -10.54 -3.20 -10.59
C PHE A 195 -11.29 -4.34 -11.30
N GLN A 196 -12.54 -4.08 -11.74
CA GLN A 196 -13.34 -5.02 -12.51
C GLN A 196 -12.67 -5.42 -13.83
N GLN A 197 -11.96 -4.51 -14.49
CA GLN A 197 -11.21 -4.84 -15.72
C GLN A 197 -10.16 -5.93 -15.49
N PHE A 198 -9.49 -5.97 -14.32
CA PHE A 198 -8.56 -7.05 -13.99
C PHE A 198 -9.27 -8.35 -13.62
N ILE A 199 -10.40 -8.26 -12.91
CA ILE A 199 -11.23 -9.44 -12.59
C ILE A 199 -11.70 -10.12 -13.89
N ASN A 200 -12.17 -9.34 -14.87
CA ASN A 200 -12.61 -9.87 -16.16
C ASN A 200 -11.50 -10.56 -16.96
N LYS A 201 -10.23 -10.22 -16.71
CA LYS A 201 -9.06 -10.78 -17.40
C LYS A 201 -8.34 -11.84 -16.57
N PHE A 202 -8.83 -12.18 -15.38
CA PHE A 202 -8.10 -12.92 -14.36
C PHE A 202 -7.41 -14.18 -14.88
N GLU A 203 -8.14 -15.02 -15.63
CA GLU A 203 -7.65 -16.29 -16.18
C GLU A 203 -6.48 -16.13 -17.17
N HIS A 204 -6.29 -14.93 -17.72
CA HIS A 204 -5.21 -14.60 -18.65
C HIS A 204 -4.06 -13.84 -17.98
N LEU A 205 -4.19 -13.50 -16.70
CA LEU A 205 -3.14 -12.83 -15.94
C LEU A 205 -2.11 -13.85 -15.45
N GLN A 206 -0.85 -13.41 -15.34
CA GLN A 206 0.20 -14.20 -14.70
C GLN A 206 -0.10 -14.35 -13.19
N GLU A 207 0.37 -15.44 -12.58
CA GLU A 207 0.10 -15.75 -11.17
C GLU A 207 0.58 -14.61 -10.25
N GLU A 208 1.70 -13.96 -10.58
CA GLU A 208 2.24 -12.81 -9.85
C GLU A 208 1.30 -11.61 -9.80
N ILE A 209 0.32 -11.52 -10.71
CA ILE A 209 -0.73 -10.49 -10.74
C ILE A 209 -2.02 -11.01 -10.09
N GLN A 210 -2.38 -12.27 -10.37
CA GLN A 210 -3.58 -12.92 -9.82
C GLN A 210 -3.57 -12.91 -8.29
N LEU A 211 -2.44 -13.29 -7.69
CA LEU A 211 -2.30 -13.43 -6.24
C LEU A 211 -2.51 -12.10 -5.47
N PRO A 212 -1.83 -10.99 -5.81
CA PRO A 212 -2.14 -9.70 -5.20
C PRO A 212 -3.57 -9.21 -5.50
N LEU A 213 -4.14 -9.51 -6.66
CA LEU A 213 -5.53 -9.12 -6.95
C LEU A 213 -6.51 -9.79 -5.98
N ILE A 214 -6.34 -11.10 -5.74
CA ILE A 214 -7.13 -11.85 -4.75
C ILE A 214 -7.00 -11.24 -3.36
N ASP A 215 -5.77 -10.96 -2.90
CA ASP A 215 -5.55 -10.36 -1.59
C ASP A 215 -6.24 -9.00 -1.44
N MET A 216 -6.20 -8.18 -2.49
CA MET A 216 -6.77 -6.84 -2.46
C MET A 216 -8.30 -6.85 -2.40
N ILE A 217 -8.97 -7.94 -2.82
CA ILE A 217 -10.40 -8.12 -2.56
C ILE A 217 -10.65 -8.16 -1.04
N GLY A 218 -9.86 -8.97 -0.31
CA GLY A 218 -9.97 -9.09 1.15
C GLY A 218 -9.54 -7.82 1.89
N ILE A 219 -8.39 -7.25 1.54
CA ILE A 219 -7.81 -6.05 2.20
C ILE A 219 -8.74 -4.83 2.04
N ASN A 220 -9.29 -4.63 0.84
CA ASN A 220 -10.16 -3.48 0.55
C ASN A 220 -11.64 -3.76 0.82
N HIS A 221 -11.97 -4.87 1.47
CA HIS A 221 -13.34 -5.22 1.87
C HIS A 221 -14.35 -5.24 0.70
N LYS A 222 -13.92 -5.75 -0.47
CA LYS A 222 -14.74 -5.76 -1.70
C LYS A 222 -15.71 -6.94 -1.71
N LEU A 223 -16.81 -6.80 -0.97
CA LEU A 223 -17.84 -7.83 -0.78
C LEU A 223 -18.48 -8.31 -2.10
N GLU A 224 -18.53 -7.45 -3.11
CA GLU A 224 -19.04 -7.76 -4.45
C GLU A 224 -18.29 -8.91 -5.15
N TYR A 225 -17.10 -9.30 -4.68
CA TYR A 225 -16.29 -10.39 -5.23
C TYR A 225 -16.29 -11.68 -4.38
N ILE A 226 -17.24 -11.86 -3.46
CA ILE A 226 -17.32 -13.09 -2.64
C ILE A 226 -17.43 -14.34 -3.50
N ASP A 227 -18.30 -14.36 -4.52
CA ASP A 227 -18.48 -15.55 -5.37
C ASP A 227 -17.23 -15.85 -6.20
N PHE A 228 -16.50 -14.81 -6.62
CA PHE A 228 -15.20 -14.93 -7.26
C PHE A 228 -14.18 -15.60 -6.32
N LEU A 229 -14.09 -15.16 -5.06
CA LEU A 229 -13.23 -15.82 -4.07
C LEU A 229 -13.67 -17.27 -3.79
N LYS A 230 -14.98 -17.55 -3.75
CA LYS A 230 -15.52 -18.91 -3.58
C LYS A 230 -15.22 -19.83 -4.76
N MET A 231 -15.08 -19.29 -5.96
CA MET A 231 -14.59 -20.03 -7.11
C MET A 231 -13.11 -20.38 -6.94
N HIS A 232 -12.27 -19.39 -6.62
CA HIS A 232 -10.82 -19.58 -6.54
C HIS A 232 -10.33 -20.30 -5.28
N MET A 233 -11.10 -20.35 -4.19
CA MET A 233 -10.82 -21.29 -3.10
C MET A 233 -10.91 -22.75 -3.57
N LYS A 234 -11.46 -23.04 -4.75
CA LYS A 234 -11.50 -24.39 -5.35
C LYS A 234 -10.48 -24.59 -6.48
N SER A 235 -9.59 -23.63 -6.71
CA SER A 235 -8.56 -23.66 -7.75
C SER A 235 -7.62 -24.86 -7.63
N SER A 236 -7.01 -25.29 -8.74
CA SER A 236 -5.90 -26.26 -8.72
C SER A 236 -4.61 -25.67 -8.13
N SER A 237 -4.37 -24.35 -8.28
CA SER A 237 -3.23 -23.67 -7.64
C SER A 237 -3.44 -23.60 -6.12
N GLU A 238 -2.46 -24.14 -5.39
CA GLU A 238 -2.42 -24.14 -3.94
C GLU A 238 -2.44 -22.73 -3.36
N GLU A 239 -1.64 -21.83 -3.93
CA GLU A 239 -1.50 -20.45 -3.46
C GLU A 239 -2.79 -19.66 -3.71
N LEU A 240 -3.46 -19.86 -4.85
CA LEU A 240 -4.78 -19.27 -5.11
C LEU A 240 -5.82 -19.72 -4.10
N ARG A 241 -5.85 -21.01 -3.73
CA ARG A 241 -6.77 -21.50 -2.70
C ARG A 241 -6.50 -20.82 -1.36
N ILE A 242 -5.24 -20.80 -0.92
CA ILE A 242 -4.84 -20.20 0.36
C ILE A 242 -5.17 -18.71 0.41
N ARG A 243 -4.84 -17.93 -0.62
CA ARG A 243 -5.12 -16.49 -0.67
C ARG A 243 -6.62 -16.20 -0.74
N SER A 244 -7.39 -17.03 -1.44
CA SER A 244 -8.86 -16.90 -1.47
C SER A 244 -9.47 -17.14 -0.10
N LEU A 245 -9.04 -18.19 0.62
CA LEU A 245 -9.48 -18.47 1.99
C LEU A 245 -9.09 -17.34 2.96
N LYS A 246 -7.87 -16.80 2.84
CA LYS A 246 -7.41 -15.64 3.63
C LYS A 246 -8.29 -14.42 3.37
N SER A 247 -8.60 -14.14 2.11
CA SER A 247 -9.43 -13.00 1.70
C SER A 247 -10.87 -13.16 2.21
N LEU A 248 -11.48 -14.34 2.06
CA LEU A 248 -12.81 -14.64 2.63
C LEU A 248 -12.84 -14.45 4.15
N ASN A 249 -11.77 -14.86 4.85
CA ASN A 249 -11.65 -14.65 6.28
C ASN A 249 -11.50 -13.17 6.66
N ALA A 250 -10.77 -12.38 5.86
CA ALA A 250 -10.63 -10.93 6.05
C ALA A 250 -11.98 -10.21 5.90
N LEU A 251 -12.79 -10.61 4.91
CA LEU A 251 -14.17 -10.13 4.73
C LEU A 251 -15.12 -10.56 5.84
N SER A 252 -14.70 -11.47 6.74
CA SER A 252 -15.56 -12.11 7.74
C SER A 252 -16.85 -12.70 7.14
N PHE A 253 -16.77 -13.21 5.90
CA PHE A 253 -17.91 -13.80 5.23
C PHE A 253 -18.24 -15.20 5.80
N PRO A 254 -19.46 -15.46 6.28
CA PRO A 254 -19.83 -16.76 6.83
C PRO A 254 -20.07 -17.76 5.69
N LEU A 255 -19.11 -18.65 5.47
CA LEU A 255 -19.26 -19.77 4.55
C LEU A 255 -20.12 -20.88 5.17
N ARG A 256 -20.68 -21.76 4.34
CA ARG A 256 -21.28 -23.00 4.83
C ARG A 256 -20.20 -24.00 5.22
N ILE A 257 -20.46 -24.79 6.26
CA ILE A 257 -19.52 -25.80 6.77
C ILE A 257 -19.10 -26.78 5.66
N GLU A 258 -20.03 -27.19 4.80
CA GLU A 258 -19.78 -28.13 3.71
C GLU A 258 -18.81 -27.59 2.66
N GLU A 259 -18.74 -26.26 2.50
CA GLU A 259 -17.79 -25.60 1.59
C GLU A 259 -16.35 -25.64 2.13
N LEU A 260 -16.17 -25.90 3.42
CA LEU A 260 -14.88 -25.89 4.12
C LEU A 260 -14.33 -27.30 4.38
N THR A 261 -15.16 -28.35 4.35
CA THR A 261 -14.77 -29.72 4.70
C THR A 261 -13.56 -30.22 3.91
N LYS A 262 -13.52 -29.98 2.59
CA LYS A 262 -12.38 -30.41 1.75
C LYS A 262 -11.06 -29.72 2.13
N HIS A 263 -11.12 -28.49 2.65
CA HIS A 263 -9.94 -27.72 3.02
C HIS A 263 -9.32 -28.19 4.33
N LEU A 264 -10.13 -28.76 5.24
CA LEU A 264 -9.65 -29.42 6.45
C LEU A 264 -8.83 -30.69 6.13
N GLN A 265 -9.05 -31.30 4.97
CA GLN A 265 -8.36 -32.51 4.52
C GLN A 265 -7.19 -32.22 3.57
N SER A 266 -6.87 -30.94 3.33
CA SER A 266 -5.77 -30.56 2.43
C SER A 266 -4.43 -31.06 2.95
N GLY A 267 -3.54 -31.50 2.04
CA GLY A 267 -2.15 -31.80 2.36
C GLY A 267 -1.37 -30.58 2.89
N ILE A 268 -1.90 -29.38 2.69
CA ILE A 268 -1.26 -28.11 2.99
C ILE A 268 -1.80 -27.55 4.30
N TRP A 269 -0.93 -27.40 5.31
CA TRP A 269 -1.34 -26.98 6.65
C TRP A 269 -1.95 -25.57 6.67
N GLN A 270 -1.52 -24.67 5.77
CA GLN A 270 -2.07 -23.32 5.64
C GLN A 270 -3.55 -23.35 5.25
N GLU A 271 -3.95 -24.24 4.34
CA GLU A 271 -5.36 -24.41 3.97
C GLU A 271 -6.18 -24.96 5.13
N ARG A 272 -5.69 -26.00 5.81
CA ARG A 272 -6.36 -26.58 6.99
C ARG A 272 -6.54 -25.55 8.09
N MET A 273 -5.48 -24.78 8.38
CA MET A 273 -5.52 -23.68 9.35
C MET A 273 -6.57 -22.64 8.95
N MET A 274 -6.60 -22.22 7.69
CA MET A 274 -7.59 -21.23 7.24
C MET A 274 -9.02 -21.78 7.30
N ALA A 275 -9.23 -23.06 6.98
CA ALA A 275 -10.54 -23.70 7.10
C ALA A 275 -11.05 -23.71 8.55
N THR A 276 -10.20 -24.05 9.53
CA THR A 276 -10.59 -23.99 10.96
C THR A 276 -11.01 -22.58 11.38
N LYS A 277 -10.26 -21.54 10.96
CA LYS A 277 -10.61 -20.13 11.22
C LYS A 277 -11.97 -19.75 10.64
N LEU A 278 -12.23 -20.15 9.39
CA LEU A 278 -13.48 -19.86 8.70
C LEU A 278 -14.66 -20.63 9.32
N ILE A 279 -14.46 -21.86 9.80
CA ILE A 279 -15.48 -22.58 10.58
C ILE A 279 -15.84 -21.79 11.85
N GLY A 280 -14.84 -21.26 12.57
CA GLY A 280 -15.12 -20.40 13.73
C GLY A 280 -15.91 -19.13 13.41
N LYS A 281 -15.87 -18.64 12.16
CA LYS A 281 -16.63 -17.48 11.69
C LYS A 281 -18.09 -17.81 11.35
N THR A 282 -18.42 -19.07 11.04
CA THR A 282 -19.80 -19.47 10.75
C THR A 282 -20.68 -19.41 12.00
N ARG A 283 -20.07 -19.59 13.19
CA ARG A 283 -20.77 -19.74 14.48
C ARG A 283 -21.78 -20.88 14.49
N ASP A 284 -21.64 -21.85 13.58
CA ASP A 284 -22.50 -23.03 13.48
C ASP A 284 -21.91 -24.16 14.35
N GLU A 285 -22.69 -24.66 15.30
CA GLU A 285 -22.30 -25.75 16.21
C GLU A 285 -21.96 -27.05 15.47
N LYS A 286 -22.48 -27.25 14.25
CA LYS A 286 -22.09 -28.39 13.38
C LYS A 286 -20.60 -28.39 13.06
N GLY A 287 -19.93 -27.24 13.17
CA GLY A 287 -18.49 -27.12 12.99
C GLY A 287 -17.65 -27.70 14.14
N LEU A 288 -18.22 -27.90 15.34
CA LEU A 288 -17.46 -28.30 16.53
C LEU A 288 -16.80 -29.67 16.36
N SER A 289 -17.51 -30.66 15.79
CA SER A 289 -16.96 -31.99 15.55
C SER A 289 -15.81 -32.00 14.53
N LEU A 290 -15.86 -31.13 13.52
CA LEU A 290 -14.79 -30.95 12.55
C LEU A 290 -13.57 -30.25 13.16
N LEU A 291 -13.80 -29.26 14.03
CA LEU A 291 -12.74 -28.61 14.78
C LEU A 291 -12.08 -29.59 15.76
N GLU A 292 -12.83 -30.50 16.35
CA GLU A 292 -12.27 -31.53 17.26
C GLU A 292 -11.30 -32.44 16.54
N GLN A 293 -11.65 -32.88 15.32
CA GLN A 293 -10.72 -33.63 14.48
C GLN A 293 -9.45 -32.80 14.19
N SER A 294 -9.60 -31.49 14.00
CA SER A 294 -8.49 -30.57 13.72
C SER A 294 -7.60 -30.31 14.95
N LEU A 295 -8.05 -30.61 16.17
CA LEU A 295 -7.20 -30.58 17.37
C LEU A 295 -6.12 -31.67 17.33
N LYS A 296 -6.32 -32.73 16.54
CA LYS A 296 -5.37 -33.83 16.34
C LYS A 296 -4.44 -33.60 15.15
N ASP A 297 -4.49 -32.42 14.52
CA ASP A 297 -3.69 -32.11 13.34
C ASP A 297 -2.18 -32.21 13.63
N SER A 298 -1.40 -32.65 12.64
CA SER A 298 0.06 -32.75 12.77
C SER A 298 0.73 -31.39 12.98
N HIS A 299 0.15 -30.31 12.44
CA HIS A 299 0.72 -28.98 12.49
C HIS A 299 0.13 -28.16 13.65
N PHE A 300 1.01 -27.65 14.52
CA PHE A 300 0.65 -26.90 15.73
C PHE A 300 -0.32 -25.73 15.46
N LEU A 301 -0.06 -24.93 14.41
CA LEU A 301 -0.92 -23.80 14.08
C LEU A 301 -2.36 -24.21 13.71
N VAL A 302 -2.56 -25.40 13.14
CA VAL A 302 -3.92 -25.89 12.84
C VAL A 302 -4.64 -26.24 14.15
N ARG A 303 -3.98 -27.00 15.04
CA ARG A 303 -4.52 -27.35 16.36
C ARG A 303 -4.92 -26.11 17.17
N SER A 304 -4.02 -25.13 17.24
CA SER A 304 -4.27 -23.89 18.00
C SER A 304 -5.42 -23.07 17.41
N ASN A 305 -5.52 -22.98 16.09
CA ASN A 305 -6.65 -22.29 15.46
C ASN A 305 -7.96 -23.06 15.60
N ALA A 306 -7.93 -24.39 15.68
CA ALA A 306 -9.13 -25.19 15.91
C ALA A 306 -9.73 -24.90 17.29
N ALA A 307 -8.91 -24.96 18.35
CA ALA A 307 -9.34 -24.60 19.71
C ALA A 307 -9.81 -23.14 19.80
N GLN A 308 -9.06 -22.20 19.21
CA GLN A 308 -9.49 -20.79 19.15
C GLN A 308 -10.84 -20.61 18.46
N SER A 309 -11.09 -21.38 17.39
CA SER A 309 -12.31 -21.28 16.60
C SER A 309 -13.50 -21.87 17.34
N MET A 310 -13.32 -22.95 18.11
CA MET A 310 -14.35 -23.48 19.02
C MET A 310 -14.80 -22.40 20.00
N MET A 311 -13.87 -21.64 20.58
CA MET A 311 -14.20 -20.55 21.53
C MET A 311 -15.06 -19.43 20.93
N LYS A 312 -15.18 -19.34 19.60
CA LYS A 312 -16.04 -18.34 18.91
C LYS A 312 -17.44 -18.87 18.60
N ILE A 313 -17.64 -20.18 18.63
CA ILE A 313 -18.91 -20.84 18.32
C ILE A 313 -19.72 -20.95 19.63
N PRO A 314 -21.05 -20.74 19.59
CA PRO A 314 -21.93 -21.06 20.72
C PRO A 314 -21.68 -22.48 21.22
N THR A 315 -21.75 -22.70 22.54
CA THR A 315 -21.44 -23.97 23.24
C THR A 315 -20.03 -24.55 23.01
N GLY A 316 -19.18 -23.90 22.21
CA GLY A 316 -17.86 -24.42 21.86
C GLY A 316 -16.87 -24.41 23.02
N LYS A 317 -17.06 -23.55 24.02
CA LYS A 317 -16.28 -23.57 25.27
C LYS A 317 -16.57 -24.82 26.09
N GLU A 318 -17.85 -25.13 26.29
CA GLU A 318 -18.32 -26.34 26.97
C GLU A 318 -17.88 -27.60 26.22
N TYR A 319 -17.94 -27.55 24.88
CA TYR A 319 -17.43 -28.62 24.02
C TYR A 319 -15.91 -28.82 24.22
N LEU A 320 -15.12 -27.75 24.27
CA LEU A 320 -13.68 -27.85 24.49
C LEU A 320 -13.34 -28.41 25.88
N VAL A 321 -14.13 -28.10 26.92
CA VAL A 321 -14.02 -28.75 28.24
C VAL A 321 -14.30 -30.24 28.15
N HIS A 322 -15.33 -30.65 27.40
CA HIS A 322 -15.62 -32.06 27.17
C HIS A 322 -14.42 -32.75 26.52
N VAL A 323 -13.89 -32.19 25.43
CA VAL A 323 -12.70 -32.73 24.73
C VAL A 323 -11.51 -32.86 25.67
N TYR A 324 -11.20 -31.84 26.48
CA TYR A 324 -10.11 -31.91 27.46
C TYR A 324 -10.25 -33.11 28.42
N LYS A 325 -11.47 -33.41 28.85
CA LYS A 325 -11.76 -34.50 29.79
C LYS A 325 -11.77 -35.89 29.16
N THR A 326 -12.09 -36.00 27.87
CA THR A 326 -12.33 -37.29 27.22
C THR A 326 -11.28 -37.70 26.20
N THR A 327 -10.42 -36.79 25.74
CA THR A 327 -9.40 -37.11 24.74
C THR A 327 -8.18 -37.81 25.37
N ASP A 328 -7.75 -38.90 24.73
CA ASP A 328 -6.48 -39.56 25.02
C ASP A 328 -5.30 -38.94 24.23
N ASP A 329 -5.58 -38.10 23.24
CA ASP A 329 -4.54 -37.42 22.45
C ASP A 329 -3.93 -36.27 23.26
N LYS A 330 -2.67 -36.43 23.64
CA LYS A 330 -1.94 -35.44 24.45
C LYS A 330 -1.94 -34.06 23.81
N PHE A 331 -1.73 -33.96 22.50
CA PHE A 331 -1.68 -32.67 21.82
C PHE A 331 -3.02 -31.94 21.84
N SER A 332 -4.12 -32.67 21.65
CA SER A 332 -5.47 -32.13 21.78
C SER A 332 -5.77 -31.69 23.20
N LYS A 333 -5.37 -32.49 24.20
CA LYS A 333 -5.56 -32.18 25.62
C LYS A 333 -4.80 -30.91 26.03
N ASP A 334 -3.52 -30.82 25.66
CA ASP A 334 -2.67 -29.65 25.92
C ASP A 334 -3.26 -28.40 25.27
N MET A 335 -3.72 -28.50 24.01
CA MET A 335 -4.29 -27.37 23.28
C MET A 335 -5.63 -26.92 23.85
N ALA A 336 -6.48 -27.87 24.27
CA ALA A 336 -7.73 -27.56 24.94
C ALA A 336 -7.48 -26.83 26.27
N ALA A 337 -6.54 -27.31 27.09
CA ALA A 337 -6.15 -26.67 28.33
C ALA A 337 -5.69 -25.22 28.11
N GLU A 338 -4.75 -24.99 27.19
CA GLU A 338 -4.19 -23.67 26.89
C GLU A 338 -5.28 -22.65 26.50
N TRP A 339 -6.23 -23.04 25.64
CA TRP A 339 -7.29 -22.14 25.20
C TRP A 339 -8.41 -21.95 26.22
N LEU A 340 -8.67 -22.96 27.06
CA LEU A 340 -9.58 -22.83 28.20
C LEU A 340 -9.04 -21.86 29.25
N GLU A 341 -7.75 -21.94 29.57
CA GLU A 341 -7.07 -20.99 30.46
C GLU A 341 -7.13 -19.56 29.93
N LYS A 342 -6.80 -19.37 28.64
CA LYS A 342 -6.96 -18.07 27.95
C LYS A 342 -8.41 -17.58 27.96
N GLY A 343 -9.38 -18.50 27.98
CA GLY A 343 -10.82 -18.24 28.09
C GLY A 343 -11.34 -18.10 29.52
N GLY A 344 -10.45 -18.01 30.51
CA GLY A 344 -10.78 -17.81 31.93
C GLY A 344 -11.29 -19.06 32.66
N VAL A 345 -11.00 -20.26 32.15
CA VAL A 345 -11.31 -21.54 32.82
C VAL A 345 -10.02 -22.13 33.32
N THR A 346 -9.88 -22.23 34.63
CA THR A 346 -8.78 -22.99 35.24
C THR A 346 -9.08 -24.47 35.07
N VAL A 347 -8.18 -25.17 34.38
CA VAL A 347 -8.28 -26.60 34.17
C VAL A 347 -7.31 -27.26 35.16
N VAL A 348 -7.83 -28.01 36.12
CA VAL A 348 -7.02 -28.74 37.11
C VAL A 348 -6.87 -30.17 36.63
N GLU A 349 -5.63 -30.67 36.56
CA GLU A 349 -5.29 -32.02 36.08
C GLU A 349 -5.99 -33.16 36.83
#